data_AF-D7D8F6-F1
#
_entry.id   AF-D7D8F6-F1
#
_cell.length_a   1.000
_cell.length_b   1.000
_cell.length_c   1.000
_cell.angle_alpha   90.00
_cell.angle_beta   90.00
_cell.angle_gamma   90.00
#
_symmetry.space_group_name_H-M   'P 1'
#
loop_
_entity.id
_entity.type
_entity.pdbx_description
1 polymer ?
#
loop_
_entity_poly.entity_id
_entity_poly.type
_entity_poly.pdbx_seq_one_letter_code
_entity_poly.pdbx_strand_id
1 'polypeptide(L)'
;MPIKQSRVYDRSIELAGFIEHKYLLILEDIVAREAEILSKPVKTQKDLLLLVGFKAMKKHIAEELGLNYHEDEYVEDLLDEIEALTNTVEPVESEA
;
A
#
# COMPACT_ATOMS: atom_id res chain seq x y z
N MET A 1 16.87 -29.94 30.34
CA MET A 1 17.31 -28.95 29.32
C MET A 1 16.15 -28.02 28.88
N PRO A 2 15.53 -27.19 29.75
CA PRO A 2 14.37 -26.36 29.35
C PRO A 2 14.76 -24.94 28.87
N ILE A 3 15.89 -24.41 29.32
CA ILE A 3 16.26 -22.98 29.19
C ILE A 3 16.51 -22.57 27.72
N LYS A 4 17.07 -23.47 26.90
CA LYS A 4 17.36 -23.17 25.49
C LYS A 4 16.10 -23.08 24.63
N GLN A 5 15.09 -23.90 24.89
CA GLN A 5 13.82 -23.88 24.13
C GLN A 5 12.99 -22.64 24.49
N SER A 6 12.92 -22.27 25.78
CA SER A 6 12.29 -21.03 26.23
C SER A 6 12.89 -19.81 25.54
N ARG A 7 14.23 -19.70 25.51
CA ARG A 7 14.90 -18.56 24.89
C ARG A 7 14.70 -18.45 23.37
N VAL A 8 14.56 -19.59 22.66
CA VAL A 8 14.24 -19.59 21.22
C VAL A 8 12.82 -19.11 20.99
N TYR A 9 11.88 -19.54 21.83
CA TYR A 9 10.48 -19.12 21.78
C TYR A 9 10.34 -17.61 22.03
N ASP A 10 11.00 -17.07 23.07
CA ASP A 10 10.96 -15.64 23.38
C ASP A 10 11.46 -14.78 22.20
N ARG A 11 12.56 -15.20 21.56
CA ARG A 11 13.10 -14.51 20.37
C ARG A 11 12.17 -14.57 19.16
N SER A 12 11.42 -15.65 19.00
CA SER A 12 10.43 -15.76 17.92
C SER A 12 9.26 -14.81 18.12
N ILE A 13 8.81 -14.61 19.37
CA ILE A 13 7.77 -13.61 19.70
C ILE A 13 8.30 -12.19 19.45
N GLU A 14 9.52 -11.89 19.91
CA GLU A 14 10.15 -10.58 19.66
C GLU A 14 10.28 -10.28 18.16
N LEU A 15 10.66 -11.28 17.36
CA LEU A 15 10.77 -11.13 15.91
C LEU A 15 9.40 -10.91 15.25
N ALA A 16 8.37 -11.66 15.65
CA ALA A 16 7.02 -11.47 15.16
C ALA A 16 6.51 -10.05 15.47
N GLY A 17 6.65 -9.60 16.72
CA GLY A 17 6.26 -8.25 17.11
C GLY A 17 7.06 -7.15 16.40
N PHE A 18 8.34 -7.39 16.09
CA PHE A 18 9.14 -6.47 15.28
C PHE A 18 8.61 -6.38 13.84
N ILE A 19 8.25 -7.51 13.22
CA ILE A 19 7.70 -7.55 11.86
C ILE A 19 6.34 -6.85 11.82
N GLU A 20 5.44 -7.14 12.75
CA GLU A 20 4.14 -6.47 12.88
C GLU A 20 4.32 -4.96 13.03
N HIS A 21 5.24 -4.51 13.88
CA HIS A 21 5.53 -3.09 14.04
C HIS A 21 6.06 -2.45 12.75
N LYS A 22 6.86 -3.16 11.95
CA LYS A 22 7.31 -2.66 10.65
C LYS A 22 6.16 -2.50 9.65
N TYR A 23 5.23 -3.44 9.62
CA TYR A 23 4.03 -3.32 8.80
C TYR A 23 3.19 -2.09 9.18
N LEU A 24 3.03 -1.83 10.48
CA LEU A 24 2.32 -0.63 10.97
C LEU A 24 3.01 0.67 10.55
N LEU A 25 4.34 0.76 10.68
CA LEU A 25 5.10 1.95 10.24
C LEU A 25 4.98 2.21 8.74
N ILE A 26 4.96 1.15 7.92
CA ILE A 26 4.77 1.28 6.47
C ILE A 26 3.34 1.76 6.18
N LEU A 27 2.34 1.23 6.90
CA LEU A 27 0.95 1.64 6.76
C LEU A 27 0.76 3.12 7.10
N GLU A 28 1.39 3.60 8.17
CA GLU A 28 1.37 5.02 8.57
C GLU A 28 1.96 5.93 7.47
N ASP A 29 3.10 5.56 6.87
CA ASP A 29 3.70 6.32 5.76
C ASP A 29 2.79 6.35 4.53
N ILE A 30 2.19 5.21 4.18
CA ILE A 30 1.25 5.11 3.06
C ILE A 30 0.05 6.03 3.28
N VAL A 31 -0.57 5.99 4.46
CA VAL A 31 -1.74 6.83 4.78
C VAL A 31 -1.38 8.31 4.73
N ALA A 32 -0.22 8.71 5.25
CA ALA A 32 0.23 10.10 5.21
C ALA A 32 0.43 10.59 3.77
N ARG A 33 1.09 9.79 2.92
CA ARG A 33 1.38 10.13 1.53
C ARG A 33 0.12 10.09 0.65
N GLU A 34 -0.79 9.17 0.92
CA GLU A 34 -2.10 9.13 0.28
C GLU A 34 -2.88 10.41 0.60
N ALA A 35 -2.97 10.80 1.87
CA ALA A 35 -3.63 12.04 2.28
C ALA A 35 -3.01 13.28 1.62
N GLU A 36 -1.68 13.33 1.50
CA GLU A 36 -0.98 14.41 0.78
C GLU A 36 -1.45 14.49 -0.68
N ILE A 37 -1.47 13.36 -1.39
CA ILE A 37 -1.92 13.32 -2.79
C ILE A 37 -3.41 13.69 -2.91
N LEU A 38 -4.26 13.15 -2.03
CA LEU A 38 -5.69 13.42 -2.04
C LEU A 38 -6.02 14.89 -1.79
N SER A 39 -5.20 15.58 -0.98
CA SER A 39 -5.33 17.01 -0.69
C SER A 39 -4.98 17.93 -1.86
N LYS A 40 -4.31 17.42 -2.91
CA LYS A 40 -3.94 18.23 -4.08
C LYS A 40 -5.19 18.61 -4.88
N PRO A 41 -5.29 19.89 -5.34
CA PRO A 41 -6.41 20.34 -6.16
C PRO A 41 -6.43 19.70 -7.55
N VAL A 42 -5.27 19.32 -8.08
CA VAL A 42 -5.10 18.60 -9.36
C VAL A 42 -4.12 17.46 -9.13
N LYS A 43 -4.47 16.27 -9.62
CA LYS A 43 -3.67 15.04 -9.50
C LYS A 43 -3.00 14.74 -10.84
N THR A 44 -1.72 14.40 -10.81
CA THR A 44 -0.97 13.97 -11.99
C THR A 44 -1.19 12.48 -12.25
N GLN A 45 -0.84 11.98 -13.44
CA GLN A 45 -0.84 10.53 -13.72
C GLN A 45 0.02 9.74 -12.73
N LYS A 46 1.16 10.31 -12.30
CA LYS A 46 2.01 9.72 -11.27
C LYS A 46 1.30 9.62 -9.92
N ASP A 47 0.54 10.64 -9.55
CA ASP A 47 -0.24 10.65 -8.31
C ASP A 47 -1.30 9.53 -8.32
N LEU A 48 -2.01 9.35 -9.44
CA LEU A 48 -3.02 8.30 -9.60
C LEU A 48 -2.41 6.89 -9.54
N LEU A 49 -1.27 6.70 -10.21
CA LEU A 49 -0.53 5.43 -10.13
C LEU A 49 -0.06 5.12 -8.70
N LEU A 50 0.38 6.14 -7.95
CA LEU A 50 0.76 5.98 -6.55
C LEU A 50 -0.44 5.61 -5.67
N LEU A 51 -1.61 6.21 -5.88
CA LEU A 51 -2.84 5.87 -5.14
C LEU A 51 -3.24 4.40 -5.32
N VAL A 52 -3.15 3.87 -6.54
CA VAL A 52 -3.38 2.43 -6.79
C VAL A 52 -2.34 1.58 -6.09
N GLY A 53 -1.06 1.95 -6.17
CA GLY A 53 0.00 1.27 -5.43
C GLY A 53 -0.24 1.27 -3.92
N PHE A 54 -0.68 2.40 -3.36
CA PHE A 54 -1.03 2.54 -1.95
C PHE A 54 -2.18 1.62 -1.56
N LYS A 55 -3.24 1.51 -2.37
CA LYS A 55 -4.30 0.54 -2.10
C LYS A 55 -3.77 -0.89 -2.05
N ALA A 56 -3.04 -1.32 -3.08
CA ALA A 56 -2.53 -2.68 -3.16
C ALA A 56 -1.65 -3.01 -1.95
N MET A 57 -0.81 -2.06 -1.53
CA MET A 57 0.00 -2.21 -0.32
C MET A 57 -0.84 -2.24 0.96
N LYS A 58 -1.83 -1.36 1.12
CA LYS A 58 -2.73 -1.39 2.30
C LYS A 58 -3.46 -2.72 2.43
N LYS A 59 -3.93 -3.28 1.32
CA LYS A 59 -4.56 -4.60 1.26
C LYS A 59 -3.61 -5.70 1.72
N HIS A 60 -2.42 -5.78 1.11
CA HIS A 60 -1.42 -6.78 1.48
C HIS A 60 -0.98 -6.66 2.95
N ILE A 61 -0.75 -5.44 3.44
CA ILE A 61 -0.36 -5.21 4.84
C ILE A 61 -1.49 -5.65 5.79
N ALA A 62 -2.75 -5.37 5.46
CA ALA A 62 -3.88 -5.81 6.26
C ALA A 62 -3.99 -7.35 6.30
N GLU A 63 -3.78 -8.02 5.16
CA GLU A 63 -3.74 -9.49 5.07
C GLU A 63 -2.63 -10.09 5.95
N GLU A 64 -1.40 -9.53 5.89
CA GLU A 64 -0.26 -9.97 6.69
C GLU A 64 -0.48 -9.75 8.20
N LEU A 65 -1.20 -8.70 8.58
CA LEU A 65 -1.57 -8.41 9.97
C LEU A 65 -2.84 -9.15 10.44
N GLY A 66 -3.49 -9.93 9.58
CA GLY A 66 -4.75 -10.61 9.89
C GLY A 66 -5.92 -9.64 10.15
N LEU A 67 -5.85 -8.43 9.61
CA LEU A 67 -6.91 -7.41 9.70
C LEU A 67 -7.93 -7.60 8.58
N ASN A 68 -9.20 -7.38 8.89
CA ASN A 68 -10.25 -7.35 7.87
C ASN A 68 -10.12 -6.05 7.06
N TYR A 69 -9.65 -6.17 5.82
CA TYR A 69 -9.61 -5.07 4.86
C TYR A 69 -10.96 -4.98 4.14
N HIS A 70 -11.69 -3.90 4.36
CA HIS A 70 -12.86 -3.55 3.57
C HIS A 70 -12.40 -2.60 2.45
N GLU A 71 -12.59 -3.01 1.20
CA GLU A 71 -12.40 -2.12 0.07
C GLU A 71 -13.52 -1.08 0.09
N ASP A 72 -13.17 0.18 0.33
CA ASP A 72 -14.10 1.28 0.09
C ASP A 72 -14.38 1.41 -1.42
N GLU A 73 -15.64 1.73 -1.79
CA GLU A 73 -16.13 1.88 -3.18
C GLU A 73 -15.27 2.81 -4.05
N TYR A 74 -14.51 3.71 -3.43
CA TYR A 74 -13.68 4.75 -4.07
C TYR A 74 -12.62 4.24 -5.06
N VAL A 75 -12.45 2.93 -5.19
CA VAL A 75 -11.33 2.34 -5.92
C VAL A 75 -11.73 1.58 -7.18
N GLU A 76 -12.98 1.13 -7.29
CA GLU A 76 -13.46 0.76 -8.64
C GLU A 76 -13.37 2.00 -9.54
N ASP A 77 -13.77 3.16 -9.01
CA ASP A 77 -13.64 4.47 -9.67
C ASP A 77 -12.18 4.81 -10.07
N LEU A 78 -11.18 4.51 -9.24
CA LEU A 78 -9.77 4.82 -9.54
C LEU A 78 -9.17 3.90 -10.63
N LEU A 79 -9.59 2.63 -10.69
CA LEU A 79 -9.15 1.72 -11.75
C LEU A 79 -9.77 2.12 -13.09
N ASP A 80 -11.05 2.48 -13.08
CA ASP A 80 -11.76 3.00 -14.24
C ASP A 80 -11.15 4.35 -14.70
N GLU A 81 -10.76 5.22 -13.78
CA GLU A 81 -10.05 6.48 -14.09
C GLU A 81 -8.68 6.23 -14.73
N ILE A 82 -7.92 5.22 -14.27
CA ILE A 82 -6.63 4.86 -14.86
C ILE A 82 -6.79 4.19 -16.23
N GLU A 83 -7.81 3.35 -16.41
CA GLU A 83 -8.15 2.78 -17.72
C GLU A 83 -8.58 3.89 -18.70
N ALA A 84 -9.36 4.86 -18.25
CA ALA A 84 -9.71 6.05 -19.03
C ALA A 84 -8.49 6.91 -19.38
N LEU A 85 -7.54 7.07 -18.45
CA LEU A 85 -6.32 7.85 -18.68
C LEU A 85 -5.31 7.14 -19.58
N THR A 86 -5.21 5.81 -19.51
CA THR A 86 -4.32 5.03 -20.38
C THR A 86 -4.86 4.92 -21.80
N ASN A 87 -6.18 4.88 -21.98
CA ASN A 87 -6.84 4.92 -23.29
C ASN A 87 -6.81 6.30 -23.98
N THR A 88 -6.42 7.37 -23.28
CA THR A 88 -6.30 8.74 -23.82
C THR A 88 -4.86 9.19 -24.10
N VAL A 89 -3.86 8.34 -23.83
CA VAL A 89 -2.48 8.62 -24.24
C VAL A 89 -2.33 8.25 -25.72
N GLU A 90 -2.47 9.24 -26.61
CA GLU A 90 -1.97 9.10 -27.98
C GLU A 90 -0.49 8.69 -27.92
N PRO A 91 -0.05 7.71 -28.74
CA PRO A 91 1.35 7.34 -28.78
C PRO A 91 2.16 8.58 -29.12
N VAL A 92 3.16 8.91 -28.29
CA VAL A 92 4.12 9.98 -28.60
C VAL A 92 4.77 9.59 -29.92
N GLU A 93 4.38 10.24 -31.02
CA GLU A 93 5.05 10.10 -32.30
C GLU A 93 6.51 10.48 -32.08
N SER A 94 7.40 9.51 -32.20
CA SER A 94 8.83 9.78 -32.19
C SER A 94 9.14 10.55 -33.46
N GLU A 95 9.35 11.86 -33.34
CA GLU A 95 9.96 12.64 -34.42
C GLU A 95 11.37 12.09 -34.69
N ALA A 96 11.52 11.43 -35.84
CA ALA A 96 12.80 11.05 -36.44
C ALA A 96 12.73 11.29 -37.96
#